data_AF-A0A662I353-F1
#
_entry.id   AF-A0A662I353-F1
#
_cell.length_a   1.000
_cell.length_b   1.000
_cell.length_c   1.000
_cell.angle_alpha   90.00
_cell.angle_beta   90.00
_cell.angle_gamma   90.00
#
_symmetry.space_group_name_H-M   'P 1'
#
loop_
_entity.id
_entity.type
_entity.pdbx_description
1 polymer ?
#
loop_
_entity_poly.entity_id
_entity_poly.type
_entity_poly.pdbx_seq_one_letter_code
_entity_poly.pdbx_strand_id
1 'polypeptide(L)'
;MVRKKLLLLPLVLLALTLILPLNASPKAHYYYIYVKITTPVELKAGTPVVIKVKDLKAAVTRSYDWSTVYVLYGDTLVPSQVDKLGTSEDDYEIAFELVEDIPAGGSVTYKILVAEKGYKLPAPTYEEVCKVTIVPKYEDMAELGTGIVLENDLIKVVILNESDWIAGTVFSAIIKKTGYDVVKQGREKGSTGWRWSRYLAEGDPGWAEKNPRFKVLYMSTGPVRAVVVLQSTTPHGQLADVYAVKKYSVYKGWSYVKLELTVTGPGYKPGTKVPVKASFIDLADQGTNHDTVYVPGVGELSRMQGTSLRKENLTETWIAVYNKEKLEGFAVIFYPLGNLIKLEWGSPGAEIVLHYEEGIPIPFYRILVLFDKSVANDSFAYIRTVYSYSTADIKVEVVKEEEAKLLPVVVLEGAQKEIESLKSEISSLNNEIKNLKSQLAQAQSTIESLNQEISGYKSKISELESEISSLKSSLSTAQSMQGVLLVVGLVVGLAIGYFVGARKKKESK
;
A
#
# COMPACT_ATOMS: atom_id res chain seq x y z
N MET A 1 34.66 64.42 -21.74
CA MET A 1 33.46 63.63 -21.37
C MET A 1 33.50 62.38 -22.23
N VAL A 2 33.61 61.13 -21.78
CA VAL A 2 33.14 60.40 -20.60
C VAL A 2 34.05 59.15 -20.51
N ARG A 3 34.55 58.78 -19.33
CA ARG A 3 34.90 57.40 -18.90
C ARG A 3 35.72 57.45 -17.61
N LYS A 4 35.05 57.36 -16.45
CA LYS A 4 35.63 56.91 -15.16
C LYS A 4 34.57 56.91 -14.04
N LYS A 5 33.43 56.25 -14.21
CA LYS A 5 32.50 55.91 -13.10
C LYS A 5 31.64 54.71 -13.49
N LEU A 6 32.19 53.50 -13.44
CA LEU A 6 31.35 52.28 -13.43
C LEU A 6 32.13 51.03 -13.01
N LEU A 7 32.79 51.04 -11.85
CA LEU A 7 33.44 49.82 -11.30
C LEU A 7 33.37 49.67 -9.77
N LEU A 8 32.74 50.61 -9.06
CA LEU A 8 32.66 50.58 -7.59
C LEU A 8 31.38 49.95 -7.03
N LEU A 9 30.31 49.85 -7.81
CA LEU A 9 29.03 49.30 -7.34
C LEU A 9 29.02 47.76 -7.15
N PRO A 10 29.68 46.94 -8.01
CA PRO A 10 29.69 45.49 -7.84
C PRO A 10 30.58 45.03 -6.68
N LEU A 11 31.70 45.74 -6.43
CA LEU A 11 32.63 45.40 -5.35
C LEU A 11 32.10 45.75 -3.96
N VAL A 12 31.32 46.84 -3.84
CA VAL A 12 30.68 47.21 -2.56
C VAL A 12 29.54 46.25 -2.23
N LEU A 13 28.82 45.74 -3.23
CA LEU A 13 27.77 44.73 -3.03
C LEU A 13 28.35 43.36 -2.63
N LEU A 14 29.49 42.98 -3.21
CA LEU A 14 30.22 41.75 -2.86
C LEU A 14 30.89 41.85 -1.48
N ALA A 15 31.34 43.05 -1.08
CA ALA A 15 31.87 43.30 0.26
C ALA A 15 30.76 43.34 1.33
N LEU A 16 29.54 43.79 0.99
CA LEU A 16 28.40 43.78 1.91
C LEU A 16 27.85 42.36 2.16
N THR A 17 27.94 41.45 1.19
CA THR A 17 27.54 40.05 1.38
C THR A 17 28.54 39.23 2.20
N LEU A 18 29.79 39.70 2.33
CA LEU A 18 30.84 39.09 3.16
C LEU A 18 30.85 39.60 4.62
N ILE A 19 30.01 40.59 4.99
CA ILE A 19 29.98 41.21 6.33
C ILE A 19 28.59 41.06 7.03
N LEU A 20 27.66 40.28 6.48
CA LEU A 20 26.48 39.85 7.23
C LEU A 20 26.82 38.62 8.10
N PRO A 21 26.28 38.54 9.33
CA PRO A 21 27.02 38.04 10.47
C PRO A 21 27.27 36.54 10.39
N LEU A 22 28.53 36.15 10.62
CA LEU A 22 28.97 34.79 11.00
C LEU A 22 28.33 34.26 12.31
N ASN A 23 27.24 34.86 12.80
CA ASN A 23 26.60 34.55 14.08
C ASN A 23 25.21 33.89 13.95
N ALA A 24 24.76 33.53 12.76
CA ALA A 24 23.63 32.60 12.67
C ALA A 24 24.19 31.17 12.73
N SER A 25 24.06 30.52 13.89
CA SER A 25 24.13 29.05 13.94
C SER A 25 23.24 28.50 12.82
N PRO A 26 23.67 27.46 12.06
CA PRO A 26 22.80 26.84 11.07
C PRO A 26 21.45 26.55 11.73
N LYS A 27 20.36 27.04 11.14
CA LYS A 27 19.02 26.79 11.67
C LYS A 27 18.82 25.28 11.66
N ALA A 28 18.60 24.65 12.82
CA ALA A 28 18.39 23.22 12.84
C ALA A 28 17.18 22.80 12.02
N HIS A 29 17.37 21.68 11.33
CA HIS A 29 16.40 21.06 10.43
C HIS A 29 15.70 19.86 11.08
N TYR A 30 16.12 19.47 12.27
CA TYR A 30 15.65 18.29 12.99
C TYR A 30 15.37 18.63 14.44
N TYR A 31 14.29 18.08 14.98
CA TYR A 31 13.78 18.42 16.31
C TYR A 31 13.35 17.16 17.06
N TYR A 32 13.53 17.17 18.37
CA TYR A 32 12.96 16.19 19.27
C TYR A 32 11.67 16.76 19.88
N ILE A 33 10.57 16.04 19.68
CA ILE A 33 9.30 16.27 20.37
C ILE A 33 9.24 15.26 21.52
N TYR A 34 9.24 15.76 22.76
CA TYR A 34 9.16 14.91 23.95
C TYR A 34 7.70 14.64 24.24
N VAL A 35 7.31 13.37 24.16
CA VAL A 35 5.94 12.94 24.34
C VAL A 35 5.84 12.10 25.59
N LYS A 36 5.06 12.59 26.56
CA LYS A 36 4.73 11.88 27.79
C LYS A 36 3.45 11.09 27.59
N ILE A 37 3.53 9.82 27.93
CA ILE A 37 2.41 8.89 27.94
C ILE A 37 2.04 8.65 29.39
N THR A 38 0.80 8.92 29.75
CA THR A 38 0.25 8.69 31.10
C THR A 38 -0.92 7.72 30.99
N THR A 39 -1.01 6.75 31.89
CA THR A 39 -2.02 5.69 31.84
C THR A 39 -2.69 5.49 33.19
N PRO A 40 -4.02 5.29 33.25
CA PRO A 40 -4.72 4.94 34.49
C PRO A 40 -4.55 3.46 34.88
N VAL A 41 -4.10 2.62 33.95
CA VAL A 41 -3.92 1.17 34.16
C VAL A 41 -2.45 0.78 34.02
N GLU A 42 -2.09 -0.37 34.55
CA GLU A 42 -0.77 -0.95 34.30
C GLU A 42 -0.62 -1.34 32.82
N LEU A 43 0.49 -0.92 32.21
CA LEU A 43 0.89 -1.31 30.87
C LEU A 43 2.23 -2.04 30.95
N LYS A 44 2.38 -3.13 30.20
CA LYS A 44 3.62 -3.91 30.18
C LYS A 44 4.51 -3.49 29.02
N ALA A 45 5.82 -3.71 29.16
CA ALA A 45 6.72 -3.66 28.01
C ALA A 45 6.16 -4.54 26.86
N GLY A 46 6.26 -4.07 25.63
CA GLY A 46 5.63 -4.71 24.46
C GLY A 46 4.17 -4.29 24.21
N THR A 47 3.52 -3.52 25.09
CA THR A 47 2.19 -2.96 24.77
C THR A 47 2.29 -1.96 23.61
N PRO A 48 1.45 -2.10 22.56
CA PRO A 48 1.50 -1.20 21.41
C PRO A 48 0.95 0.17 21.78
N VAL A 49 1.70 1.20 21.40
CA VAL A 49 1.31 2.60 21.49
C VAL A 49 1.06 3.11 20.08
N VAL A 50 -0.08 3.80 19.88
CA VAL A 50 -0.41 4.46 18.62
C VAL A 50 -0.75 5.92 18.91
N ILE A 51 0.08 6.83 18.42
CA ILE A 51 -0.09 8.28 18.57
C ILE A 51 -0.61 8.85 17.25
N LYS A 52 -1.74 9.57 17.28
CA LYS A 52 -2.22 10.28 16.09
C LYS A 52 -1.48 11.60 15.99
N VAL A 53 -0.91 11.89 14.82
CA VAL A 53 -0.15 13.11 14.58
C VAL A 53 -0.99 14.37 14.83
N LYS A 54 -2.29 14.34 14.54
CA LYS A 54 -3.20 15.45 14.86
C LYS A 54 -3.19 15.83 16.35
N ASP A 55 -2.98 14.86 17.24
CA ASP A 55 -2.98 15.07 18.70
C ASP A 55 -1.64 15.73 19.15
N LEU A 56 -0.57 15.55 18.37
CA LEU A 56 0.72 16.23 18.57
C LEU A 56 0.74 17.63 17.94
N LYS A 57 0.14 17.78 16.75
CA LYS A 57 0.17 19.03 15.96
C LYS A 57 -0.38 20.23 16.70
N ALA A 58 -1.38 20.03 17.55
CA ALA A 58 -1.95 21.11 18.36
C ALA A 58 -0.99 21.66 19.42
N ALA A 59 0.04 20.89 19.80
CA ALA A 59 0.95 21.20 20.89
C ALA A 59 2.37 21.58 20.42
N VAL A 60 2.64 21.57 19.11
CA VAL A 60 3.91 21.98 18.53
C VAL A 60 3.77 23.28 17.75
N THR A 61 4.86 24.06 17.71
CA THR A 61 4.83 25.41 17.11
C THR A 61 5.29 25.44 15.64
N ARG A 62 5.96 24.38 15.20
CA ARG A 62 6.56 24.25 13.87
C ARG A 62 5.77 23.33 12.96
N SER A 63 6.04 23.47 11.66
CA SER A 63 5.57 22.52 10.67
C SER A 63 6.64 21.46 10.43
N TYR A 64 6.24 20.20 10.49
CA TYR A 64 7.11 19.04 10.41
C TYR A 64 6.73 18.13 9.23
N ASP A 65 7.73 17.40 8.72
CA ASP A 65 7.50 16.24 7.85
C ASP A 65 7.27 15.01 8.73
N TRP A 66 6.02 14.56 8.78
CA TRP A 66 5.61 13.39 9.56
C TRP A 66 5.78 12.07 8.81
N SER A 67 6.16 12.10 7.53
CA SER A 67 6.27 10.89 6.70
C SER A 67 7.39 9.95 7.15
N THR A 68 8.35 10.45 7.92
CA THR A 68 9.41 9.66 8.54
C THR A 68 9.75 10.26 9.89
N VAL A 69 9.63 9.44 10.94
CA VAL A 69 9.97 9.81 12.31
C VAL A 69 10.77 8.68 12.96
N TYR A 70 11.58 9.01 13.96
CA TYR A 70 12.24 8.02 14.81
C TYR A 70 11.70 8.17 16.23
N VAL A 71 11.36 7.07 16.88
CA VAL A 71 10.95 7.05 18.29
C VAL A 71 12.14 6.58 19.12
N LEU A 72 12.49 7.33 20.16
CA LEU A 72 13.56 6.99 21.08
C LEU A 72 13.06 6.91 22.52
N TYR A 73 13.60 5.95 23.26
CA TYR A 73 13.50 5.87 24.71
C TYR A 73 14.88 6.17 25.31
N GLY A 74 15.00 7.30 26.00
CA GLY A 74 16.32 7.87 26.29
C GLY A 74 17.06 8.20 25.00
N ASP A 75 18.18 7.53 24.76
CA ASP A 75 18.97 7.63 23.52
C ASP A 75 18.91 6.34 22.67
N THR A 76 18.10 5.37 23.10
CA THR A 76 17.94 4.08 22.41
C THR A 76 16.82 4.19 21.38
N LEU A 77 17.08 3.70 20.17
CA LEU A 77 16.06 3.62 19.14
C LEU A 77 15.03 2.56 19.46
N VAL A 78 13.75 2.92 19.31
CA VAL A 78 12.61 2.01 19.47
C VAL A 78 12.07 1.69 18.09
N PRO A 79 11.92 0.40 17.72
CA PRO A 79 11.23 0.02 16.49
C PRO A 79 9.88 0.71 16.38
N SER A 80 9.72 1.48 15.31
CA SER A 80 8.58 2.35 15.12
C SER A 80 8.11 2.33 13.67
N GLN A 81 6.86 2.69 13.47
CA GLN A 81 6.19 2.68 12.19
C GLN A 81 5.36 3.95 12.05
N VAL A 82 5.34 4.52 10.86
CA VAL A 82 4.50 5.66 10.52
C VAL A 82 3.51 5.21 9.46
N ASP A 83 2.22 5.35 9.75
CA ASP A 83 1.16 4.96 8.82
C ASP A 83 0.32 6.17 8.41
N LYS A 84 0.24 6.46 7.11
CA LYS A 84 -0.61 7.51 6.56
C LYS A 84 -1.98 6.96 6.20
N LEU A 85 -2.89 6.92 7.17
CA LEU A 85 -4.17 6.20 7.01
C LEU A 85 -5.20 6.90 6.12
N GLY A 86 -4.95 8.15 5.76
CA GLY A 86 -5.84 8.98 4.95
C GLY A 86 -5.07 9.96 4.07
N THR A 87 -5.77 10.96 3.54
CA THR A 87 -5.17 11.93 2.61
C THR A 87 -4.55 13.12 3.35
N SER A 88 -5.01 13.44 4.56
CA SER A 88 -4.52 14.55 5.37
C SER A 88 -3.20 14.20 6.06
N GLU A 89 -2.41 15.23 6.42
CA GLU A 89 -1.31 15.08 7.37
C GLU A 89 -1.81 14.73 8.78
N ASP A 90 -3.07 15.00 9.09
CA ASP A 90 -3.65 14.67 10.40
C ASP A 90 -3.94 13.16 10.56
N ASP A 91 -3.95 12.43 9.44
CA ASP A 91 -4.23 11.00 9.37
C ASP A 91 -2.99 10.13 9.59
N TYR A 92 -1.81 10.74 9.84
CA TYR A 92 -0.62 10.00 10.23
C TYR A 92 -0.79 9.43 11.65
N GLU A 93 -0.48 8.15 11.79
CA GLU A 93 -0.33 7.46 13.07
C GLU A 93 1.12 7.02 13.25
N ILE A 94 1.69 7.25 14.43
CA ILE A 94 3.01 6.77 14.84
C ILE A 94 2.77 5.58 15.77
N ALA A 95 3.22 4.39 15.38
CA ALA A 95 3.09 3.15 16.15
C ALA A 95 4.46 2.67 16.66
N PHE A 96 4.54 2.25 17.91
CA PHE A 96 5.72 1.63 18.53
C PHE A 96 5.31 0.77 19.74
N GLU A 97 6.24 -0.03 20.28
CA GLU A 97 6.01 -0.83 21.49
C GLU A 97 6.58 -0.12 22.72
N LEU A 98 5.89 -0.24 23.86
CA LEU A 98 6.46 0.18 25.14
C LEU A 98 7.76 -0.58 25.42
N VAL A 99 8.76 0.12 25.94
CA VAL A 99 10.09 -0.44 26.23
C VAL A 99 10.16 -0.97 27.66
N GLU A 100 9.39 -0.37 28.57
CA GLU A 100 9.31 -0.75 29.97
C GLU A 100 7.86 -0.75 30.45
N ASP A 101 7.64 -1.38 31.61
CA ASP A 101 6.36 -1.37 32.29
C ASP A 101 6.03 0.04 32.80
N ILE A 102 4.76 0.43 32.67
CA ILE A 102 4.21 1.64 33.29
C ILE A 102 3.20 1.20 34.33
N PRO A 103 3.42 1.46 35.64
CA PRO A 103 2.43 1.13 36.65
C PRO A 103 1.16 1.97 36.48
N ALA A 104 0.04 1.52 37.06
CA ALA A 104 -1.21 2.27 37.04
C ALA A 104 -1.05 3.68 37.63
N GLY A 105 -1.52 4.70 36.91
CA GLY A 105 -1.32 6.12 37.25
C GLY A 105 0.08 6.65 36.92
N GLY A 106 0.97 5.80 36.41
CA GLY A 106 2.33 6.13 36.01
C GLY A 106 2.40 6.81 34.65
N SER A 107 3.63 7.18 34.29
CA SER A 107 3.93 7.79 33.00
C SER A 107 5.33 7.50 32.52
N VAL A 108 5.55 7.52 31.22
CA VAL A 108 6.85 7.39 30.56
C VAL A 108 7.01 8.47 29.50
N THR A 109 8.24 8.87 29.17
CA THR A 109 8.50 9.89 28.14
C THR A 109 9.36 9.32 27.02
N TYR A 110 8.91 9.53 25.79
CA TYR A 110 9.64 9.20 24.55
C TYR A 110 10.08 10.48 23.84
N LYS A 111 11.13 10.38 23.02
CA LYS A 111 11.53 11.42 22.08
C LYS A 111 11.08 11.01 20.68
N ILE A 112 10.35 11.86 19.98
CA ILE A 112 10.04 11.69 18.57
C ILE A 112 10.94 12.64 17.78
N LEU A 113 11.91 12.08 17.07
CA LEU A 113 12.76 12.83 16.15
C LEU A 113 12.01 13.04 14.83
N VAL A 114 11.89 14.30 14.44
CA VAL A 114 11.17 14.75 13.24
C VAL A 114 11.99 15.76 12.45
N ALA A 115 11.74 15.85 11.14
CA ALA A 115 12.34 16.87 10.27
C ALA A 115 11.41 18.08 10.14
N GLU A 116 11.96 19.30 10.18
CA GLU A 116 11.22 20.52 9.81
C GLU A 116 10.73 20.39 8.36
N LYS A 117 9.53 20.91 8.05
CA LYS A 117 8.92 20.78 6.73
C LYS A 117 9.86 21.32 5.64
N GLY A 118 10.09 20.49 4.61
CA GLY A 118 11.07 20.74 3.55
C GLY A 118 12.39 19.98 3.71
N TYR A 119 12.63 19.39 4.89
CA TYR A 119 13.72 18.47 5.17
C TYR A 119 13.20 17.05 5.31
N LYS A 120 14.09 16.07 5.17
CA LYS A 120 13.76 14.65 5.28
C LYS A 120 14.72 13.95 6.23
N LEU A 121 14.17 12.99 6.96
CA LEU A 121 14.94 11.95 7.64
C LEU A 121 15.02 10.73 6.71
N PRO A 122 16.15 10.00 6.71
CA PRO A 122 16.22 8.71 6.02
C PRO A 122 15.22 7.74 6.68
N ALA A 123 14.64 6.83 5.90
CA ALA A 123 13.72 5.85 6.45
C ALA A 123 14.46 4.87 7.38
N PRO A 124 13.95 4.58 8.59
CA PRO A 124 14.56 3.58 9.45
C PRO A 124 14.44 2.19 8.83
N THR A 125 15.45 1.35 9.03
CA THR A 125 15.38 -0.07 8.66
C THR A 125 15.12 -0.89 9.93
N TYR A 126 13.94 -1.48 10.03
CA TYR A 126 13.58 -2.40 11.10
C TYR A 126 13.26 -3.78 10.55
N GLU A 127 13.37 -4.80 11.39
CA GLU A 127 12.87 -6.13 11.06
C GLU A 127 11.35 -6.08 10.85
N GLU A 128 10.90 -6.63 9.73
CA GLU A 128 9.49 -6.71 9.38
C GLU A 128 8.84 -7.93 10.04
N VAL A 129 8.21 -7.71 11.20
CA VAL A 129 7.57 -8.77 11.97
C VAL A 129 6.09 -8.94 11.60
N CYS A 130 5.38 -7.86 11.32
CA CYS A 130 3.97 -7.88 10.97
C CYS A 130 3.77 -7.60 9.47
N LYS A 131 2.98 -8.44 8.79
CA LYS A 131 2.84 -8.42 7.32
C LYS A 131 1.39 -8.34 6.85
N VAL A 132 1.20 -7.64 5.74
CA VAL A 132 -0.04 -7.63 4.96
C VAL A 132 0.21 -8.26 3.60
N THR A 133 -0.60 -9.25 3.23
CA THR A 133 -0.54 -9.91 1.92
C THR A 133 -1.92 -9.92 1.27
N ILE A 134 -1.99 -9.51 0.00
CA ILE A 134 -3.21 -9.68 -0.81
C ILE A 134 -3.20 -11.08 -1.40
N VAL A 135 -4.29 -11.81 -1.22
CA VAL A 135 -4.52 -13.13 -1.78
C VAL A 135 -5.66 -13.02 -2.79
N PRO A 136 -5.37 -13.00 -4.11
CA PRO A 136 -6.39 -12.79 -5.15
C PRO A 136 -7.51 -13.83 -5.15
N LYS A 137 -7.21 -15.07 -4.75
CA LYS A 137 -8.15 -16.17 -4.57
C LYS A 137 -7.76 -16.94 -3.32
N TYR A 138 -8.60 -16.89 -2.29
CA TYR A 138 -8.36 -17.70 -1.09
C TYR A 138 -8.61 -19.19 -1.41
N GLU A 139 -7.65 -20.04 -1.05
CA GLU A 139 -7.23 -21.29 -1.73
C GLU A 139 -8.29 -22.37 -1.99
N ASP A 140 -9.53 -22.25 -1.50
CA ASP A 140 -10.61 -23.23 -1.72
C ASP A 140 -11.95 -22.63 -2.17
N MET A 141 -12.07 -21.30 -2.29
CA MET A 141 -13.36 -20.63 -2.54
C MET A 141 -13.20 -19.38 -3.42
N ALA A 142 -12.96 -19.59 -4.72
CA ALA A 142 -12.78 -18.51 -5.71
C ALA A 142 -13.96 -17.51 -5.79
N GLU A 143 -15.12 -17.90 -5.27
CA GLU A 143 -16.33 -17.07 -5.19
C GLU A 143 -16.30 -16.04 -4.04
N LEU A 144 -15.44 -16.21 -3.02
CA LEU A 144 -15.31 -15.28 -1.86
C LEU A 144 -14.53 -14.00 -2.17
N GLY A 145 -14.02 -13.85 -3.39
CA GLY A 145 -13.23 -12.71 -3.82
C GLY A 145 -11.82 -12.66 -3.23
N THR A 146 -11.22 -11.48 -3.24
CA THR A 146 -9.86 -11.24 -2.74
C THR A 146 -9.81 -11.26 -1.22
N GLY A 147 -8.90 -12.06 -0.66
CA GLY A 147 -8.56 -12.06 0.75
C GLY A 147 -7.38 -11.13 1.04
N ILE A 148 -7.34 -10.59 2.25
CA ILE A 148 -6.25 -9.78 2.77
C ILE A 148 -5.79 -10.46 4.04
N VAL A 149 -4.56 -10.96 4.03
CA VAL A 149 -3.96 -11.65 5.16
C VAL A 149 -3.17 -10.62 5.96
N LEU A 150 -3.53 -10.47 7.23
CA LEU A 150 -2.73 -9.76 8.23
C LEU A 150 -2.07 -10.82 9.11
N GLU A 151 -0.77 -10.74 9.31
CA GLU A 151 -0.07 -11.65 10.21
C GLU A 151 0.96 -10.92 11.06
N ASN A 152 1.26 -11.51 12.21
CA ASN A 152 2.39 -11.18 13.05
C ASN A 152 3.12 -12.49 13.43
N ASP A 153 3.93 -12.42 14.48
CA ASP A 153 4.67 -13.53 15.07
C ASP A 153 3.77 -14.59 15.72
N LEU A 154 2.56 -14.23 16.19
CA LEU A 154 1.65 -15.14 16.91
C LEU A 154 0.47 -15.64 16.09
N ILE A 155 -0.12 -14.79 15.25
CA ILE A 155 -1.39 -15.04 14.56
C ILE A 155 -1.34 -14.71 13.07
N LYS A 156 -2.24 -15.37 12.33
CA LYS A 156 -2.56 -15.08 10.93
C LYS A 156 -4.07 -14.88 10.81
N VAL A 157 -4.48 -13.74 10.28
CA VAL A 157 -5.88 -13.32 10.19
C VAL A 157 -6.21 -13.04 8.73
N VAL A 158 -7.31 -13.60 8.25
CA VAL A 158 -7.78 -13.43 6.87
C VAL A 158 -9.00 -12.53 6.88
N ILE A 159 -8.88 -11.35 6.27
CA ILE A 159 -9.98 -10.42 6.03
C ILE A 159 -10.45 -10.58 4.60
N LEU A 160 -11.75 -10.77 4.40
CA LEU A 160 -12.31 -10.89 3.06
C LEU A 160 -12.86 -9.56 2.55
N ASN A 161 -12.62 -9.27 1.27
CA ASN A 161 -12.90 -7.97 0.65
C ASN A 161 -14.38 -7.73 0.31
N GLU A 162 -15.12 -8.79 0.00
CA GLU A 162 -16.58 -8.71 -0.12
C GLU A 162 -17.17 -8.87 1.29
N SER A 163 -17.71 -7.81 1.86
CA SER A 163 -18.18 -7.84 3.25
C SER A 163 -19.47 -7.08 3.42
N ASP A 164 -20.30 -7.49 4.37
CA ASP A 164 -21.42 -6.69 4.85
C ASP A 164 -20.90 -5.29 5.24
N TRP A 165 -21.65 -4.24 4.92
CA TRP A 165 -21.22 -2.85 5.12
C TRP A 165 -20.75 -2.58 6.55
N ILE A 166 -21.40 -3.22 7.54
CA ILE A 166 -21.15 -3.03 8.97
C ILE A 166 -20.33 -4.18 9.56
N ALA A 167 -20.58 -5.43 9.15
CA ALA A 167 -19.87 -6.58 9.71
C ALA A 167 -18.38 -6.60 9.37
N GLY A 168 -17.53 -6.81 10.37
CA GLY A 168 -16.16 -7.23 10.08
C GLY A 168 -16.12 -8.64 9.49
N THR A 169 -15.14 -8.92 8.64
CA THR A 169 -15.00 -10.17 7.85
C THR A 169 -13.68 -10.87 8.11
N VAL A 170 -13.34 -11.03 9.39
CA VAL A 170 -12.31 -12.03 9.73
C VAL A 170 -12.90 -13.39 9.38
N PHE A 171 -12.42 -14.00 8.32
CA PHE A 171 -12.86 -15.30 7.82
C PHE A 171 -12.16 -16.46 8.54
N SER A 172 -10.90 -16.25 8.86
CA SER A 172 -10.00 -17.19 9.49
C SER A 172 -9.08 -16.42 10.42
N ALA A 173 -8.84 -16.97 11.60
CA ALA A 173 -7.98 -16.36 12.60
C ALA A 173 -7.20 -17.50 13.28
N ILE A 174 -5.95 -17.64 12.90
CA ILE A 174 -5.11 -18.80 13.21
C ILE A 174 -4.07 -18.42 14.23
N ILE A 175 -3.96 -19.19 15.31
CA ILE A 175 -2.78 -19.17 16.19
C ILE A 175 -1.67 -19.96 15.51
N LYS A 176 -0.59 -19.30 15.09
CA LYS A 176 0.45 -19.88 14.22
C LYS A 176 1.13 -21.09 14.85
N LYS A 177 1.34 -21.07 16.16
CA LYS A 177 2.05 -22.11 16.90
C LYS A 177 1.32 -23.45 16.91
N THR A 178 -0.01 -23.43 17.03
CA THR A 178 -0.85 -24.63 17.08
C THR A 178 -1.52 -24.94 15.75
N GLY A 179 -1.61 -23.97 14.84
CA GLY A 179 -2.41 -24.04 13.63
C GLY A 179 -3.91 -24.01 13.90
N TYR A 180 -4.32 -23.75 15.15
CA TYR A 180 -5.72 -23.69 15.54
C TYR A 180 -6.35 -22.44 14.93
N ASP A 181 -7.27 -22.68 14.01
CA ASP A 181 -8.09 -21.63 13.40
C ASP A 181 -9.35 -21.45 14.23
N VAL A 182 -9.30 -20.45 15.09
CA VAL A 182 -10.28 -20.13 16.12
C VAL A 182 -11.63 -19.72 15.51
N VAL A 183 -11.60 -19.23 14.27
CA VAL A 183 -12.77 -18.66 13.59
C VAL A 183 -13.19 -19.50 12.39
N LYS A 184 -12.36 -20.46 11.92
CA LYS A 184 -12.51 -21.12 10.61
C LYS A 184 -13.95 -21.44 10.28
N GLN A 185 -14.43 -20.81 9.22
CA GLN A 185 -15.78 -21.04 8.74
C GLN A 185 -15.81 -22.29 7.85
N GLY A 186 -16.78 -23.17 8.12
CA GLY A 186 -17.21 -24.21 7.19
C GLY A 186 -18.22 -23.68 6.17
N ARG A 187 -18.38 -24.38 5.03
CA ARG A 187 -19.47 -24.12 4.07
C ARG A 187 -20.69 -24.94 4.48
N GLU A 188 -21.82 -24.30 4.81
CA GLU A 188 -23.10 -25.01 4.88
C GLU A 188 -23.49 -25.51 3.48
N LYS A 189 -23.58 -26.83 3.31
CA LYS A 189 -24.00 -27.47 2.06
C LYS A 189 -25.51 -27.21 1.86
N GLY A 190 -25.86 -26.30 0.95
CA GLY A 190 -27.26 -25.99 0.62
C GLY A 190 -27.75 -24.60 1.06
N SER A 191 -26.92 -23.81 1.74
CA SER A 191 -27.21 -22.39 1.90
C SER A 191 -26.95 -21.67 0.57
N THR A 192 -28.00 -21.04 0.02
CA THR A 192 -27.88 -20.10 -1.11
C THR A 192 -27.33 -18.74 -0.69
N GLY A 193 -27.02 -18.55 0.60
CA GLY A 193 -26.50 -17.31 1.19
C GLY A 193 -25.21 -17.50 2.00
N TRP A 194 -24.36 -16.49 1.93
CA TRP A 194 -23.03 -16.40 2.55
C TRP A 194 -23.14 -16.10 4.07
N ARG A 195 -22.89 -17.09 4.94
CA ARG A 195 -22.93 -16.92 6.41
C ARG A 195 -21.52 -16.81 6.98
N TRP A 196 -21.09 -15.59 7.28
CA TRP A 196 -19.72 -15.30 7.71
C TRP A 196 -19.74 -14.99 9.21
N SER A 197 -18.65 -15.23 9.94
CA SER A 197 -18.45 -14.69 11.29
C SER A 197 -18.45 -13.17 11.21
N ARG A 198 -19.60 -12.60 11.53
CA ARG A 198 -19.82 -11.16 11.52
C ARG A 198 -19.29 -10.63 12.83
N TYR A 199 -18.28 -9.78 12.77
CA TYR A 199 -17.84 -9.01 13.95
C TYR A 199 -18.88 -7.97 14.35
N LEU A 200 -19.87 -7.68 13.50
CA LEU A 200 -21.06 -6.86 13.73
C LEU A 200 -22.19 -7.37 12.82
N ALA A 201 -23.24 -8.03 13.30
CA ALA A 201 -24.37 -8.41 12.44
C ALA A 201 -25.62 -7.56 12.68
N GLU A 202 -26.14 -6.93 11.62
CA GLU A 202 -27.41 -6.23 11.64
C GLU A 202 -28.64 -7.14 11.83
N GLY A 203 -29.73 -6.57 12.35
CA GLY A 203 -31.04 -7.18 12.35
C GLY A 203 -31.62 -6.86 11.00
N ASP A 204 -31.59 -7.85 10.14
CA ASP A 204 -31.97 -7.77 8.74
C ASP A 204 -33.36 -7.12 8.53
N PRO A 205 -33.50 -5.98 7.81
CA PRO A 205 -34.80 -5.57 7.28
C PRO A 205 -35.14 -6.32 5.97
N GLY A 206 -34.26 -7.20 5.49
CA GLY A 206 -34.49 -8.04 4.32
C GLY A 206 -33.19 -8.21 3.54
N TRP A 207 -32.64 -9.43 3.63
CA TRP A 207 -31.64 -10.04 2.77
C TRP A 207 -31.09 -9.10 1.71
N ALA A 208 -30.01 -8.38 2.02
CA ALA A 208 -29.26 -7.70 0.97
C ALA A 208 -28.83 -8.78 -0.04
N GLU A 209 -29.38 -8.75 -1.26
CA GLU A 209 -29.11 -9.79 -2.27
C GLU A 209 -27.60 -9.90 -2.59
N LYS A 210 -26.78 -8.88 -2.27
CA LYS A 210 -25.30 -8.87 -2.39
C LYS A 210 -24.62 -7.99 -1.33
N ASN A 211 -23.51 -8.48 -0.76
CA ASN A 211 -22.62 -7.69 0.11
C ASN A 211 -21.83 -6.66 -0.71
N PRO A 212 -21.57 -5.45 -0.19
CA PRO A 212 -20.71 -4.52 -0.89
C PRO A 212 -19.27 -5.01 -0.94
N ARG A 213 -18.60 -4.67 -2.04
CA ARG A 213 -17.15 -4.80 -2.12
C ARG A 213 -16.51 -3.67 -1.32
N PHE A 214 -15.32 -3.93 -0.84
CA PHE A 214 -14.47 -2.90 -0.27
C PHE A 214 -13.32 -2.62 -1.23
N LYS A 215 -12.82 -1.39 -1.19
CA LYS A 215 -11.56 -1.00 -1.82
C LYS A 215 -10.53 -0.78 -0.74
N VAL A 216 -9.31 -1.20 -0.98
CA VAL A 216 -8.18 -0.88 -0.11
C VAL A 216 -7.87 0.60 -0.26
N LEU A 217 -7.94 1.35 0.83
CA LEU A 217 -7.45 2.72 0.91
C LEU A 217 -5.98 2.78 1.31
N TYR A 218 -5.59 1.91 2.25
CA TYR A 218 -4.24 1.88 2.80
C TYR A 218 -3.91 0.47 3.27
N MET A 219 -2.65 0.07 3.14
CA MET A 219 -2.10 -1.07 3.85
C MET A 219 -0.65 -0.81 4.19
N SER A 220 -0.22 -1.36 5.32
CA SER A 220 1.15 -1.22 5.78
C SER A 220 1.57 -2.45 6.56
N THR A 221 2.82 -2.81 6.29
CA THR A 221 3.58 -3.90 6.85
C THR A 221 4.72 -3.25 7.64
N GLY A 222 5.12 -3.82 8.77
CA GLY A 222 6.12 -3.15 9.60
C GLY A 222 6.54 -3.89 10.86
N PRO A 223 7.44 -3.26 11.64
CA PRO A 223 8.01 -3.86 12.85
C PRO A 223 7.01 -3.95 14.01
N VAL A 224 5.94 -3.15 13.99
CA VAL A 224 5.03 -2.98 15.13
C VAL A 224 3.64 -3.52 14.81
N ARG A 225 3.12 -3.23 13.61
CA ARG A 225 1.79 -3.68 13.21
C ARG A 225 1.66 -3.93 11.72
N ALA A 226 0.76 -4.84 11.39
CA ALA A 226 0.17 -4.93 10.07
C ALA A 226 -1.20 -4.27 10.13
N VAL A 227 -1.48 -3.37 9.20
CA VAL A 227 -2.71 -2.58 9.16
C VAL A 227 -3.28 -2.52 7.75
N VAL A 228 -4.59 -2.62 7.63
CA VAL A 228 -5.32 -2.36 6.39
C VAL A 228 -6.52 -1.46 6.66
N VAL A 229 -6.74 -0.48 5.78
CA VAL A 229 -7.91 0.38 5.76
C VAL A 229 -8.72 0.10 4.50
N LEU A 230 -9.99 -0.23 4.69
CA LEU A 230 -10.93 -0.63 3.66
C LEU A 230 -12.10 0.34 3.63
N GLN A 231 -12.57 0.74 2.45
CA GLN A 231 -13.79 1.53 2.30
C GLN A 231 -14.84 0.80 1.47
N SER A 232 -16.11 0.84 1.88
CA SER A 232 -17.21 0.28 1.09
C SER A 232 -17.32 0.98 -0.27
N THR A 233 -17.64 0.21 -1.32
CA THR A 233 -17.88 0.76 -2.66
C THR A 233 -19.29 1.31 -2.84
N THR A 234 -20.21 0.97 -1.94
CA THR A 234 -21.59 1.47 -1.92
C THR A 234 -21.86 2.23 -0.62
N PRO A 235 -22.77 3.21 -0.64
CA PRO A 235 -23.21 3.88 0.57
C PRO A 235 -24.05 2.95 1.46
N HIS A 236 -24.31 3.39 2.68
CA HIS A 236 -25.19 2.71 3.62
C HIS A 236 -26.60 2.58 3.04
N GLY A 237 -27.27 1.43 3.24
CA GLY A 237 -28.60 1.18 2.67
C GLY A 237 -29.68 2.16 3.16
N GLN A 238 -29.50 2.74 4.35
CA GLN A 238 -30.44 3.72 4.95
C GLN A 238 -29.87 5.14 5.06
N LEU A 239 -28.57 5.36 4.77
CA LEU A 239 -27.94 6.67 4.87
C LEU A 239 -27.31 7.03 3.52
N ALA A 240 -27.91 8.01 2.84
CA ALA A 240 -27.43 8.47 1.54
C ALA A 240 -26.00 9.02 1.64
N ASP A 241 -25.13 8.61 0.71
CA ASP A 241 -23.75 9.09 0.58
C ASP A 241 -22.87 8.97 1.84
N VAL A 242 -23.15 7.97 2.69
CA VAL A 242 -22.31 7.58 3.82
C VAL A 242 -21.67 6.23 3.50
N TYR A 243 -20.35 6.12 3.59
CA TYR A 243 -19.57 4.92 3.26
C TYR A 243 -18.81 4.41 4.49
N ALA A 244 -18.79 3.09 4.71
CA ALA A 244 -18.05 2.50 5.82
C ALA A 244 -16.56 2.54 5.55
N VAL A 245 -15.77 2.85 6.58
CA VAL A 245 -14.31 2.77 6.56
C VAL A 245 -13.88 1.84 7.71
N LYS A 246 -13.29 0.70 7.39
CA LYS A 246 -12.86 -0.33 8.34
C LYS A 246 -11.33 -0.36 8.40
N LYS A 247 -10.77 -0.20 9.59
CA LYS A 247 -9.34 -0.38 9.85
C LYS A 247 -9.14 -1.66 10.65
N TYR A 248 -8.42 -2.61 10.08
CA TYR A 248 -7.97 -3.80 10.81
C TYR A 248 -6.50 -3.66 11.18
N SER A 249 -6.14 -4.05 12.40
CA SER A 249 -4.75 -4.03 12.86
C SER A 249 -4.43 -5.27 13.69
N VAL A 250 -3.28 -5.87 13.42
CA VAL A 250 -2.62 -6.88 14.28
C VAL A 250 -1.27 -6.32 14.71
N TYR A 251 -0.85 -6.62 15.94
CA TYR A 251 0.33 -6.03 16.56
C TYR A 251 1.33 -7.09 16.96
N LYS A 252 2.63 -6.83 16.79
CA LYS A 252 3.71 -7.74 17.20
C LYS A 252 3.55 -8.16 18.66
N GLY A 253 3.74 -9.46 18.95
CA GLY A 253 3.64 -10.00 20.30
C GLY A 253 2.20 -10.17 20.82
N TRP A 254 1.17 -9.86 20.02
CA TRP A 254 -0.22 -9.94 20.43
C TRP A 254 -1.07 -10.85 19.55
N SER A 255 -1.88 -11.69 20.18
CA SER A 255 -2.81 -12.60 19.52
C SER A 255 -4.22 -12.02 19.35
N TYR A 256 -4.32 -10.74 18.98
CA TYR A 256 -5.62 -10.12 18.69
C TYR A 256 -5.65 -9.39 17.34
N VAL A 257 -6.85 -9.25 16.79
CA VAL A 257 -7.14 -8.32 15.70
C VAL A 257 -8.11 -7.25 16.18
N LYS A 258 -7.73 -5.98 15.98
CA LYS A 258 -8.56 -4.82 16.27
C LYS A 258 -9.25 -4.36 14.99
N LEU A 259 -10.57 -4.18 15.07
CA LEU A 259 -11.38 -3.50 14.06
C LEU A 259 -11.78 -2.13 14.59
N GLU A 260 -11.48 -1.07 13.84
CA GLU A 260 -12.07 0.26 14.02
C GLU A 260 -12.96 0.56 12.82
N LEU A 261 -14.22 0.91 13.09
CA LEU A 261 -15.21 1.33 12.10
C LEU A 261 -15.43 2.84 12.21
N THR A 262 -15.13 3.53 11.11
CA THR A 262 -15.50 4.91 10.85
C THR A 262 -16.39 5.01 9.62
N VAL A 263 -16.80 6.23 9.26
CA VAL A 263 -17.53 6.48 8.02
C VAL A 263 -16.97 7.70 7.30
N THR A 264 -17.26 7.79 6.02
CA THR A 264 -16.90 8.92 5.15
C THR A 264 -18.03 9.27 4.18
N GLY A 265 -17.87 10.33 3.41
CA GLY A 265 -18.81 10.77 2.38
C GLY A 265 -19.60 12.02 2.77
N PRO A 266 -20.16 12.74 1.78
CA PRO A 266 -20.81 14.03 2.00
C PRO A 266 -22.11 13.94 2.80
N GLY A 267 -22.72 12.75 2.90
CA GLY A 267 -23.90 12.52 3.73
C GLY A 267 -23.60 12.43 5.23
N TYR A 268 -22.33 12.27 5.62
CA TYR A 268 -21.96 12.11 7.02
C TYR A 268 -21.85 13.46 7.75
N LYS A 269 -22.46 13.53 8.93
CA LYS A 269 -22.30 14.65 9.87
C LYS A 269 -21.74 14.11 11.19
N PRO A 270 -20.83 14.83 11.87
CA PRO A 270 -20.38 14.43 13.20
C PRO A 270 -21.58 14.17 14.13
N GLY A 271 -21.62 12.99 14.75
CA GLY A 271 -22.73 12.55 15.60
C GLY A 271 -23.86 11.79 14.88
N THR A 272 -23.79 11.59 13.56
CA THR A 272 -24.71 10.68 12.86
C THR A 272 -24.62 9.29 13.47
N LYS A 273 -25.71 8.85 14.12
CA LYS A 273 -25.86 7.46 14.57
C LYS A 273 -26.05 6.58 13.36
N VAL A 274 -25.21 5.57 13.20
CA VAL A 274 -25.38 4.57 12.14
C VAL A 274 -26.25 3.47 12.75
N PRO A 275 -27.46 3.18 12.21
CA PRO A 275 -28.23 2.03 12.66
C PRO A 275 -27.35 0.79 12.48
N VAL A 276 -27.15 0.06 13.56
CA VAL A 276 -26.34 -1.17 13.58
C VAL A 276 -26.93 -2.06 14.67
N LYS A 277 -27.38 -3.27 14.32
CA LYS A 277 -27.41 -4.38 15.29
C LYS A 277 -26.02 -4.99 15.29
N ALA A 278 -25.55 -5.38 16.46
CA ALA A 278 -24.13 -5.62 16.67
C ALA A 278 -23.88 -7.07 17.09
N SER A 279 -24.41 -8.03 16.34
CA SER A 279 -24.28 -9.44 16.71
C SER A 279 -22.87 -9.97 16.42
N PHE A 280 -22.45 -11.01 17.14
CA PHE A 280 -21.31 -11.84 16.80
C PHE A 280 -21.79 -13.25 16.42
N ILE A 281 -21.40 -13.70 15.23
CA ILE A 281 -21.82 -15.00 14.71
C ILE A 281 -20.66 -15.98 14.86
N ASP A 282 -20.89 -17.02 15.64
CA ASP A 282 -20.10 -18.26 15.68
C ASP A 282 -21.06 -19.39 15.31
N LEU A 283 -20.82 -20.02 14.15
CA LEU A 283 -21.79 -20.88 13.47
C LEU A 283 -21.93 -22.25 14.13
N ALA A 284 -23.13 -22.82 14.02
CA ALA A 284 -23.63 -23.94 14.81
C ALA A 284 -22.78 -25.22 14.82
N ASP A 285 -22.08 -25.58 13.73
CA ASP A 285 -21.18 -26.77 13.75
C ASP A 285 -19.94 -26.54 14.65
N GLN A 286 -19.45 -25.30 14.75
CA GLN A 286 -18.39 -24.89 15.70
C GLN A 286 -18.92 -24.71 17.14
N GLY A 287 -20.23 -24.57 17.31
CA GLY A 287 -20.88 -24.54 18.63
C GLY A 287 -20.65 -25.83 19.45
N THR A 288 -20.22 -26.92 18.81
CA THR A 288 -19.77 -28.13 19.49
C THR A 288 -18.31 -28.07 19.95
N ASN A 289 -17.49 -27.23 19.30
CA ASN A 289 -16.10 -26.97 19.70
C ASN A 289 -16.02 -25.90 20.80
N HIS A 290 -16.90 -24.88 20.80
CA HIS A 290 -16.96 -23.86 21.85
C HIS A 290 -18.21 -24.05 22.72
N ASP A 291 -18.10 -24.84 23.78
CA ASP A 291 -19.22 -25.23 24.64
C ASP A 291 -19.55 -24.21 25.75
N THR A 292 -18.67 -23.22 25.95
CA THR A 292 -18.73 -22.33 27.10
C THR A 292 -18.61 -20.86 26.71
N VAL A 293 -19.43 -20.01 27.33
CA VAL A 293 -19.28 -18.55 27.34
C VAL A 293 -18.90 -18.10 28.74
N TYR A 294 -17.80 -17.37 28.88
CA TYR A 294 -17.50 -16.65 30.11
C TYR A 294 -17.94 -15.19 29.96
N VAL A 295 -18.70 -14.70 30.95
CA VAL A 295 -19.16 -13.32 31.03
C VAL A 295 -18.69 -12.70 32.35
N PRO A 296 -17.86 -11.64 32.35
CA PRO A 296 -17.46 -10.92 33.55
C PRO A 296 -18.67 -10.43 34.34
N GLY A 297 -18.68 -10.73 35.65
CA GLY A 297 -19.81 -10.43 36.54
C GLY A 297 -20.82 -11.57 36.68
N VAL A 298 -20.85 -12.52 35.74
CA VAL A 298 -21.77 -13.68 35.77
C VAL A 298 -21.02 -15.00 35.96
N GLY A 299 -19.91 -15.19 35.25
CA GLY A 299 -19.13 -16.43 35.24
C GLY A 299 -19.34 -17.25 33.96
N GLU A 300 -19.14 -18.55 34.08
CA GLU A 300 -19.26 -19.50 32.97
C GLU A 300 -20.71 -19.91 32.73
N LEU A 301 -21.12 -19.89 31.46
CA LEU A 301 -22.45 -20.23 30.99
C LEU A 301 -22.34 -21.22 29.83
N SER A 302 -23.25 -22.18 29.78
CA SER A 302 -23.26 -23.16 28.69
C SER A 302 -23.74 -22.51 27.39
N ARG A 303 -23.00 -22.74 26.29
CA ARG A 303 -23.46 -22.42 24.94
C ARG A 303 -24.66 -23.24 24.49
N MET A 304 -24.92 -24.36 25.18
CA MET A 304 -26.00 -25.29 24.85
C MET A 304 -27.36 -24.86 25.43
N GLN A 305 -27.38 -23.83 26.28
CA GLN A 305 -28.58 -23.36 26.95
C GLN A 305 -28.83 -21.91 26.57
N GLY A 306 -30.01 -21.63 26.02
CA GLY A 306 -30.40 -20.27 25.68
C GLY A 306 -30.28 -19.34 26.88
N THR A 307 -29.68 -18.18 26.68
CA THR A 307 -29.39 -17.22 27.75
C THR A 307 -29.65 -15.81 27.23
N SER A 308 -30.17 -14.94 28.09
CA SER A 308 -30.33 -13.51 27.82
C SER A 308 -29.88 -12.73 29.07
N LEU A 309 -28.85 -11.91 28.93
CA LEU A 309 -28.25 -11.09 29.98
C LEU A 309 -28.40 -9.62 29.62
N ARG A 310 -28.89 -8.80 30.54
CA ARG A 310 -28.94 -7.34 30.32
C ARG A 310 -27.59 -6.70 30.63
N LYS A 311 -27.36 -5.46 30.18
CA LYS A 311 -26.10 -4.74 30.46
C LYS A 311 -25.76 -4.70 31.94
N GLU A 312 -26.75 -4.66 32.83
CA GLU A 312 -26.56 -4.60 34.29
C GLU A 312 -25.97 -5.89 34.87
N ASN A 313 -25.99 -6.99 34.13
CA ASN A 313 -25.36 -8.25 34.54
C ASN A 313 -23.84 -8.25 34.28
N LEU A 314 -23.33 -7.36 33.43
CA LEU A 314 -21.93 -7.36 32.99
C LEU A 314 -21.13 -6.34 33.82
N THR A 315 -19.96 -6.76 34.32
CA THR A 315 -19.01 -5.85 34.99
C THR A 315 -17.97 -5.25 34.05
N GLU A 316 -17.74 -5.90 32.91
CA GLU A 316 -16.73 -5.54 31.91
C GLU A 316 -17.29 -5.76 30.49
N THR A 317 -16.70 -5.14 29.47
CA THR A 317 -17.21 -5.19 28.09
C THR A 317 -16.51 -6.19 27.21
N TRP A 318 -16.36 -7.41 27.73
CA TRP A 318 -15.87 -8.53 26.96
C TRP A 318 -16.56 -9.82 27.36
N ILE A 319 -16.53 -10.78 26.44
CA ILE A 319 -16.93 -12.17 26.69
C ILE A 319 -15.87 -13.09 26.10
N ALA A 320 -15.71 -14.29 26.66
CA ALA A 320 -14.92 -15.34 26.02
C ALA A 320 -15.83 -16.49 25.60
N VAL A 321 -15.59 -17.05 24.42
CA VAL A 321 -16.30 -18.19 23.84
C VAL A 321 -15.23 -19.24 23.53
N TYR A 322 -15.33 -20.39 24.18
CA TYR A 322 -14.20 -21.33 24.22
C TYR A 322 -14.62 -22.76 24.49
N ASN A 323 -13.70 -23.68 24.17
CA ASN A 323 -13.76 -25.08 24.58
C ASN A 323 -13.26 -25.20 26.03
N LYS A 324 -14.12 -25.61 26.97
CA LYS A 324 -13.72 -25.69 28.37
C LYS A 324 -12.66 -26.74 28.66
N GLU A 325 -12.72 -27.89 27.98
CA GLU A 325 -11.76 -28.99 28.19
C GLU A 325 -10.35 -28.61 27.70
N LYS A 326 -10.26 -28.01 26.52
CA LYS A 326 -8.99 -27.65 25.88
C LYS A 326 -8.45 -26.29 26.32
N LEU A 327 -9.32 -25.39 26.81
CA LEU A 327 -9.02 -23.99 27.10
C LEU A 327 -8.51 -23.23 25.86
N GLU A 328 -9.13 -23.49 24.72
CA GLU A 328 -8.86 -22.82 23.44
C GLU A 328 -10.13 -22.13 22.95
N GLY A 329 -9.99 -20.93 22.39
CA GLY A 329 -11.13 -20.16 21.88
C GLY A 329 -10.75 -18.71 21.62
N PHE A 330 -11.75 -17.84 21.73
CA PHE A 330 -11.57 -16.41 21.54
C PHE A 330 -12.34 -15.59 22.56
N ALA A 331 -11.92 -14.35 22.74
CA ALA A 331 -12.70 -13.34 23.41
C ALA A 331 -13.03 -12.19 22.47
N VAL A 332 -14.15 -11.55 22.72
CA VAL A 332 -14.59 -10.35 22.01
C VAL A 332 -14.68 -9.22 23.02
N ILE A 333 -13.84 -8.20 22.84
CA ILE A 333 -13.97 -6.92 23.55
C ILE A 333 -14.81 -6.00 22.68
N PHE A 334 -15.88 -5.47 23.25
CA PHE A 334 -16.85 -4.61 22.58
C PHE A 334 -16.98 -3.26 23.26
N TYR A 335 -17.48 -2.29 22.50
CA TYR A 335 -17.58 -0.88 22.88
C TYR A 335 -18.41 -0.64 24.15
N PRO A 336 -18.06 0.34 25.00
CA PRO A 336 -18.61 0.56 26.34
C PRO A 336 -20.15 0.66 26.43
N LEU A 337 -20.66 0.07 27.52
CA LEU A 337 -22.03 -0.38 27.80
C LEU A 337 -23.12 0.69 27.84
N GLY A 338 -22.81 1.97 27.70
CA GLY A 338 -23.84 3.03 27.80
C GLY A 338 -25.05 2.75 26.89
N ASN A 339 -24.77 2.20 25.71
CA ASN A 339 -25.78 1.88 24.70
C ASN A 339 -26.11 0.38 24.61
N LEU A 340 -25.46 -0.52 25.36
CA LEU A 340 -25.78 -1.96 25.31
C LEU A 340 -27.11 -2.18 26.05
N ILE A 341 -28.05 -2.89 25.45
CA ILE A 341 -29.28 -3.35 26.11
C ILE A 341 -29.04 -4.71 26.76
N LYS A 342 -28.63 -5.68 25.94
CA LYS A 342 -28.53 -7.09 26.32
C LYS A 342 -27.58 -7.87 25.41
N LEU A 343 -27.12 -8.98 25.94
CA LEU A 343 -26.36 -10.05 25.31
C LEU A 343 -27.23 -11.31 25.33
N GLU A 344 -27.47 -11.97 24.21
CA GLU A 344 -28.27 -13.20 24.20
C GLU A 344 -27.87 -14.24 23.16
N TRP A 345 -28.20 -15.49 23.42
CA TRP A 345 -28.17 -16.60 22.46
C TRP A 345 -29.34 -17.56 22.73
N GLY A 346 -29.92 -18.15 21.68
CA GLY A 346 -31.18 -18.88 21.77
C GLY A 346 -31.05 -20.39 22.00
N SER A 347 -30.27 -21.09 21.18
CA SER A 347 -30.11 -22.54 21.18
C SER A 347 -28.64 -22.93 21.11
N PRO A 348 -28.28 -24.21 21.36
CA PRO A 348 -26.98 -24.75 20.97
C PRO A 348 -26.55 -24.26 19.58
N GLY A 349 -25.35 -23.70 19.47
CA GLY A 349 -24.81 -23.23 18.20
C GLY A 349 -25.47 -21.99 17.61
N ALA A 350 -26.39 -21.34 18.32
CA ALA A 350 -26.99 -20.07 17.88
C ALA A 350 -25.98 -18.90 17.95
N GLU A 351 -26.27 -17.84 17.21
CA GLU A 351 -25.49 -16.61 17.25
C GLU A 351 -25.50 -15.97 18.65
N ILE A 352 -24.38 -15.35 19.04
CA ILE A 352 -24.33 -14.50 20.24
C ILE A 352 -24.62 -13.07 19.82
N VAL A 353 -25.72 -12.53 20.29
CA VAL A 353 -26.22 -11.23 19.84
C VAL A 353 -26.02 -10.18 20.92
N LEU A 354 -25.29 -9.10 20.59
CA LEU A 354 -25.27 -7.88 21.39
C LEU A 354 -26.29 -6.89 20.80
N HIS A 355 -27.25 -6.49 21.63
CA HIS A 355 -28.31 -5.55 21.28
C HIS A 355 -27.97 -4.18 21.83
N TYR A 356 -28.09 -3.14 21.01
CA TYR A 356 -27.85 -1.74 21.40
C TYR A 356 -29.15 -0.91 21.29
N GLU A 357 -29.30 0.11 22.14
CA GLU A 357 -30.51 0.95 22.31
C GLU A 357 -30.92 1.67 21.03
N GLU A 358 -29.95 2.31 20.38
CA GLU A 358 -30.08 2.95 19.07
C GLU A 358 -28.73 2.78 18.34
N GLY A 359 -28.68 3.07 17.04
CA GLY A 359 -27.49 2.90 16.20
C GLY A 359 -26.14 3.26 16.86
N ILE A 360 -25.10 2.52 16.54
CA ILE A 360 -23.80 2.62 17.20
C ILE A 360 -23.13 3.98 16.90
N PRO A 361 -22.55 4.66 17.90
CA PRO A 361 -21.78 5.87 17.68
C PRO A 361 -20.47 5.57 16.91
N ILE A 362 -20.13 6.43 15.96
CA ILE A 362 -18.88 6.37 15.19
C ILE A 362 -17.89 7.41 15.77
N PRO A 363 -16.61 7.05 16.04
CA PRO A 363 -15.95 5.78 15.77
C PRO A 363 -16.40 4.65 16.70
N PHE A 364 -16.51 3.45 16.12
CA PHE A 364 -16.75 2.21 16.85
C PHE A 364 -15.51 1.31 16.78
N TYR A 365 -15.26 0.52 17.81
CA TYR A 365 -14.20 -0.51 17.75
C TYR A 365 -14.63 -1.83 18.39
N ARG A 366 -13.98 -2.91 17.93
CA ARG A 366 -14.02 -4.26 18.51
C ARG A 366 -12.63 -4.87 18.46
N ILE A 367 -12.36 -5.77 19.40
CA ILE A 367 -11.12 -6.56 19.41
C ILE A 367 -11.50 -8.03 19.55
N LEU A 368 -11.00 -8.85 18.62
CA LEU A 368 -11.00 -10.30 18.74
C LEU A 368 -9.68 -10.74 19.32
N VAL A 369 -9.71 -11.34 20.50
CA VAL A 369 -8.54 -11.93 21.15
C VAL A 369 -8.59 -13.44 20.91
N LEU A 370 -7.56 -14.00 20.30
CA LEU A 370 -7.39 -15.45 20.14
C LEU A 370 -6.59 -15.97 21.33
N PHE A 371 -6.99 -17.10 21.89
CA PHE A 371 -6.23 -17.72 22.97
C PHE A 371 -6.24 -19.25 22.89
N ASP A 372 -5.12 -19.81 23.31
CA ASP A 372 -4.94 -21.19 23.69
C ASP A 372 -3.77 -21.25 24.70
N LYS A 373 -3.46 -22.44 25.21
CA LYS A 373 -2.33 -22.63 26.15
C LYS A 373 -0.96 -22.29 25.55
N SER A 374 -0.86 -22.14 24.23
CA SER A 374 0.37 -21.79 23.53
C SER A 374 0.62 -20.28 23.50
N VAL A 375 -0.46 -19.48 23.60
CA VAL A 375 -0.45 -18.01 23.70
C VAL A 375 -0.24 -17.55 25.14
N ALA A 376 -1.03 -18.06 26.09
CA ALA A 376 -0.97 -17.66 27.50
C ALA A 376 -1.29 -18.83 28.43
N ASN A 377 -0.61 -18.90 29.58
CA ASN A 377 -0.92 -19.88 30.62
C ASN A 377 -2.28 -19.58 31.29
N ASP A 378 -2.61 -18.30 31.48
CA ASP A 378 -3.91 -17.84 31.96
C ASP A 378 -4.55 -16.96 30.87
N SER A 379 -5.43 -17.59 30.09
CA SER A 379 -6.14 -16.94 28.99
C SER A 379 -7.02 -15.78 29.48
N PHE A 380 -7.66 -15.89 30.64
CA PHE A 380 -8.54 -14.83 31.14
C PHE A 380 -7.74 -13.64 31.67
N ALA A 381 -6.61 -13.87 32.32
CA ALA A 381 -5.70 -12.79 32.69
C ALA A 381 -5.20 -12.06 31.43
N TYR A 382 -4.80 -12.80 30.39
CA TYR A 382 -4.38 -12.21 29.12
C TYR A 382 -5.50 -11.41 28.44
N ILE A 383 -6.72 -11.94 28.37
CA ILE A 383 -7.89 -11.20 27.83
C ILE A 383 -8.13 -9.92 28.65
N ARG A 384 -8.07 -9.99 29.99
CA ARG A 384 -8.21 -8.81 30.84
C ARG A 384 -7.10 -7.80 30.63
N THR A 385 -5.86 -8.22 30.35
CA THR A 385 -4.78 -7.32 29.96
C THR A 385 -5.16 -6.58 28.68
N VAL A 386 -5.60 -7.30 27.64
CA VAL A 386 -6.04 -6.69 26.37
C VAL A 386 -7.20 -5.71 26.59
N TYR A 387 -8.19 -6.13 27.38
CA TYR A 387 -9.33 -5.31 27.75
C TYR A 387 -8.91 -4.02 28.48
N SER A 388 -8.04 -4.13 29.48
CA SER A 388 -7.66 -3.02 30.35
C SER A 388 -6.98 -1.90 29.57
N TYR A 389 -5.99 -2.20 28.72
CA TYR A 389 -5.33 -1.13 27.97
C TYR A 389 -6.17 -0.64 26.78
N SER A 390 -6.99 -1.49 26.16
CA SER A 390 -7.81 -1.07 25.01
C SER A 390 -8.96 -0.14 25.37
N THR A 391 -9.37 -0.16 26.64
CA THR A 391 -10.41 0.71 27.20
C THR A 391 -9.86 1.85 28.06
N ALA A 392 -8.57 1.85 28.36
CA ALA A 392 -7.93 2.87 29.17
C ALA A 392 -7.87 4.24 28.45
N ASP A 393 -8.11 5.30 29.20
CA ASP A 393 -7.88 6.68 28.77
C ASP A 393 -6.37 7.01 28.84
N ILE A 394 -5.61 6.46 27.88
CA ILE A 394 -4.17 6.72 27.76
C ILE A 394 -3.99 8.13 27.21
N LYS A 395 -3.32 8.98 27.99
CA LYS A 395 -3.05 10.38 27.63
C LYS A 395 -1.69 10.53 27.00
N VAL A 396 -1.64 11.29 25.92
CA VAL A 396 -0.42 11.60 25.19
C VAL A 396 -0.27 13.12 25.19
N GLU A 397 0.82 13.61 25.77
CA GLU A 397 1.07 15.04 25.95
C GLU A 397 2.46 15.41 25.44
N VAL A 398 2.55 16.47 24.64
CA VAL A 398 3.85 17.07 24.27
C VAL A 398 4.35 17.88 25.46
N VAL A 399 5.48 17.47 26.04
CA VAL A 399 6.08 18.12 27.21
C VAL A 399 7.03 19.24 26.80
N LYS A 400 7.83 19.01 25.75
CA LYS A 400 8.73 20.01 25.19
C LYS A 400 9.12 19.68 23.75
N GLU A 401 9.59 20.71 23.06
CA GLU A 401 10.12 20.67 21.70
C GLU A 401 11.50 21.32 21.72
N GLU A 402 12.53 20.62 21.23
CA GLU A 402 13.89 21.19 21.16
C GLU A 402 14.65 20.72 19.92
N GLU A 403 15.66 21.50 19.55
CA GLU A 403 16.56 21.19 18.43
C GLU A 403 17.37 19.91 18.66
N ALA A 404 17.40 19.04 17.66
CA ALA A 404 18.25 17.86 17.64
C ALA A 404 19.68 18.25 17.23
N LYS A 405 20.52 18.60 18.21
CA LYS A 405 21.92 18.98 17.98
C LYS A 405 22.76 17.86 17.35
N LEU A 406 22.46 16.62 17.70
CA LEU A 406 23.08 15.42 17.17
C LEU A 406 21.99 14.42 16.82
N LEU A 407 22.11 13.83 15.64
CA LEU A 407 21.24 12.74 15.21
C LEU A 407 21.75 11.41 15.80
N PRO A 408 20.84 10.49 16.16
CA PRO A 408 21.20 9.16 16.62
C PRO A 408 22.04 8.43 15.57
N VAL A 409 23.03 7.63 16.00
CA VAL A 409 23.97 6.91 15.11
C VAL A 409 23.23 6.09 14.03
N VAL A 410 22.14 5.44 14.41
CA VAL A 410 21.28 4.66 13.50
C VAL A 410 20.68 5.48 12.35
N VAL A 411 20.39 6.78 12.56
CA VAL A 411 19.95 7.68 11.48
C VAL A 411 21.10 7.93 10.51
N LEU A 412 22.34 8.05 11.02
CA LEU A 412 23.54 8.22 10.21
C LEU A 412 23.85 6.96 9.39
N GLU A 413 23.70 5.77 9.98
CA GLU A 413 23.85 4.49 9.28
C GLU A 413 22.80 4.32 8.16
N GLY A 414 21.55 4.68 8.44
CA GLY A 414 20.48 4.70 7.43
C GLY A 414 20.81 5.63 6.27
N ALA A 415 21.25 6.86 6.56
CA ALA A 415 21.71 7.81 5.55
C ALA A 415 22.89 7.27 4.73
N GLN A 416 23.84 6.57 5.37
CA GLN A 416 24.97 5.98 4.68
C GLN A 416 24.54 4.87 3.70
N LYS A 417 23.62 3.99 4.10
CA LYS A 417 23.06 2.95 3.21
C LYS A 417 22.33 3.56 2.03
N GLU A 418 21.55 4.62 2.24
CA GLU A 418 20.87 5.34 1.17
C GLU A 418 21.87 5.94 0.17
N ILE A 419 22.96 6.54 0.67
CA ILE A 419 24.06 7.06 -0.16
C ILE A 419 24.70 5.93 -0.99
N GLU A 420 24.94 4.77 -0.40
CA GLU A 420 25.51 3.61 -1.10
C GLU A 420 24.57 3.09 -2.20
N SER A 421 23.27 3.01 -1.92
CA SER A 421 22.24 2.64 -2.90
C SER A 421 22.20 3.62 -4.08
N LEU A 422 22.14 4.93 -3.80
CA LEU A 422 22.15 5.98 -4.82
C LEU A 422 23.43 5.95 -5.66
N LYS A 423 24.59 5.68 -5.06
CA LYS A 423 25.85 5.48 -5.81
C LYS A 423 25.76 4.30 -6.78
N SER A 424 25.16 3.19 -6.35
CA SER A 424 24.96 2.01 -7.21
C SER A 424 24.02 2.34 -8.38
N GLU A 425 22.91 3.03 -8.11
CA GLU A 425 21.96 3.47 -9.16
C GLU A 425 22.63 4.40 -10.18
N ILE A 426 23.40 5.40 -9.71
CA ILE A 426 24.19 6.30 -10.58
C ILE A 426 25.18 5.49 -11.44
N SER A 427 25.84 4.48 -10.86
CA SER A 427 26.74 3.61 -11.63
C SER A 427 26.00 2.82 -12.72
N SER A 428 24.80 2.31 -12.41
CA SER A 428 23.96 1.61 -13.38
C SER A 428 23.54 2.53 -14.53
N LEU A 429 23.03 3.73 -14.21
CA LEU A 429 22.64 4.73 -15.21
C LEU A 429 23.83 5.16 -16.08
N ASN A 430 25.03 5.32 -15.52
CA ASN A 430 26.22 5.62 -16.30
C ASN A 430 26.60 4.51 -17.29
N ASN A 431 26.42 3.24 -16.89
CA ASN A 431 26.64 2.10 -17.79
C ASN A 431 25.61 2.08 -18.93
N GLU A 432 24.35 2.37 -18.63
CA GLU A 432 23.29 2.49 -19.63
C GLU A 432 23.59 3.62 -20.64
N ILE A 433 23.99 4.80 -20.15
CA ILE A 433 24.43 5.92 -21.00
C ILE A 433 25.60 5.51 -21.90
N LYS A 434 26.58 4.76 -21.37
CA LYS A 434 27.72 4.27 -22.17
C LYS A 434 27.27 3.30 -23.26
N ASN A 435 26.35 2.38 -22.95
CA ASN A 435 25.80 1.45 -23.91
C ASN A 435 25.01 2.17 -25.01
N LEU A 436 24.15 3.12 -24.65
CA LEU A 436 23.40 3.95 -25.60
C LEU A 436 24.34 4.75 -26.51
N LYS A 437 25.43 5.31 -25.98
CA LYS A 437 26.46 5.98 -26.79
C LYS A 437 27.12 5.04 -27.79
N SER A 438 27.41 3.80 -27.39
CA SER A 438 27.99 2.79 -28.29
C SER A 438 27.02 2.40 -29.41
N GLN A 439 25.74 2.20 -29.08
CA GLN A 439 24.70 1.92 -30.07
C GLN A 439 24.51 3.08 -31.05
N LEU A 440 24.56 4.32 -30.55
CA LEU A 440 24.50 5.52 -31.39
C LEU A 440 25.68 5.58 -32.37
N ALA A 441 26.90 5.29 -31.90
CA ALA A 441 28.08 5.26 -32.76
C ALA A 441 27.98 4.17 -33.84
N GLN A 442 27.50 2.98 -33.48
CA GLN A 442 27.30 1.89 -34.44
C GLN A 442 26.23 2.23 -35.48
N ALA A 443 25.12 2.86 -35.06
CA ALA A 443 24.11 3.37 -35.97
C ALA A 443 24.66 4.45 -36.92
N GLN A 444 25.50 5.37 -36.43
CA GLN A 444 26.18 6.36 -37.27
C GLN A 444 27.09 5.71 -38.32
N SER A 445 27.92 4.75 -37.92
CA SER A 445 28.76 4.00 -38.87
C SER A 445 27.94 3.24 -39.91
N THR A 446 26.77 2.72 -39.52
CA THR A 446 25.86 2.02 -40.43
C THR A 446 25.25 3.00 -41.45
N ILE A 447 24.84 4.19 -41.01
CA ILE A 447 24.36 5.27 -41.88
C ILE A 447 25.45 5.71 -42.87
N GLU A 448 26.69 5.85 -42.42
CA GLU A 448 27.83 6.18 -43.29
C GLU A 448 28.08 5.10 -44.35
N SER A 449 28.05 3.82 -43.98
CA SER A 449 28.18 2.70 -44.91
C SER A 449 27.06 2.69 -45.96
N LEU A 450 25.81 2.85 -45.53
CA LEU A 450 24.66 2.91 -46.42
C LEU A 450 24.74 4.11 -47.39
N ASN A 451 25.26 5.26 -46.94
CA ASN A 451 25.48 6.42 -47.81
C ASN A 451 26.56 6.16 -48.88
N GLN A 452 27.61 5.41 -48.54
CA GLN A 452 28.62 4.99 -49.51
C GLN A 452 28.05 4.01 -50.55
N GLU A 453 27.26 3.02 -50.12
CA GLU A 453 26.57 2.09 -51.01
C GLU A 453 25.62 2.82 -51.97
N ILE A 454 24.81 3.76 -51.46
CA ILE A 454 23.94 4.60 -52.29
C ILE A 454 24.75 5.36 -53.34
N SER A 455 25.91 5.90 -52.97
CA SER A 455 26.78 6.61 -53.91
C SER A 455 27.34 5.69 -54.99
N GLY A 456 27.76 4.47 -54.62
CA GLY A 456 28.20 3.45 -55.57
C GLY A 456 27.10 3.02 -56.54
N TYR A 457 25.87 2.83 -56.05
CA TYR A 457 24.73 2.53 -56.92
C TYR A 457 24.41 3.68 -57.88
N LYS A 458 24.51 4.94 -57.45
CA LYS A 458 24.34 6.10 -58.34
C LYS A 458 25.36 6.12 -59.47
N SER A 459 26.64 5.86 -59.17
CA SER A 459 27.68 5.77 -60.21
C SER A 459 27.39 4.66 -61.22
N LYS A 460 26.99 3.48 -60.76
CA LYS A 460 26.66 2.35 -61.63
C LYS A 460 25.44 2.61 -62.51
N ILE A 461 24.43 3.31 -61.98
CA ILE A 461 23.29 3.79 -62.79
C ILE A 461 23.78 4.71 -63.90
N SER A 462 24.65 5.68 -63.59
CA SER A 462 25.20 6.61 -64.59
C SER A 462 26.03 5.90 -65.67
N GLU A 463 26.80 4.87 -65.32
CA GLU A 463 27.53 4.04 -66.29
C GLU A 463 26.59 3.29 -67.22
N LEU A 464 25.57 2.63 -66.66
CA LEU A 464 24.55 1.91 -67.45
C LEU A 464 23.76 2.85 -68.37
N GLU A 465 23.43 4.06 -67.91
CA GLU A 465 22.79 5.08 -68.75
C GLU A 465 23.68 5.49 -69.93
N SER A 466 24.99 5.63 -69.70
CA SER A 466 25.97 5.92 -70.76
C SER A 466 26.10 4.76 -71.75
N GLU A 467 26.18 3.51 -71.27
CA GLU A 467 26.19 2.32 -72.13
C GLU A 467 24.92 2.21 -72.98
N ILE A 468 23.74 2.43 -72.39
CA ILE A 468 22.47 2.46 -73.11
C ILE A 468 22.48 3.53 -74.20
N SER A 469 23.01 4.72 -73.90
CA SER A 469 23.14 5.80 -74.89
C SER A 469 24.08 5.41 -76.05
N SER A 470 25.22 4.81 -75.74
CA SER A 470 26.18 4.31 -76.73
C SER A 470 25.56 3.24 -77.62
N LEU A 471 24.90 2.24 -77.03
CA LEU A 471 24.21 1.17 -77.76
C LEU A 471 23.10 1.73 -78.67
N LYS A 472 22.32 2.69 -78.19
CA LYS A 472 21.31 3.39 -79.02
C LYS A 472 21.95 4.11 -80.22
N SER A 473 23.10 4.76 -80.02
CA SER A 473 23.84 5.41 -81.10
C SER A 473 24.34 4.40 -82.13
N SER A 474 24.99 3.32 -81.68
CA SER A 474 25.46 2.25 -82.58
C SER A 474 24.32 1.58 -83.34
N LEU A 475 23.17 1.36 -82.70
CA LEU A 475 21.97 0.83 -83.37
C LEU A 475 21.47 1.76 -84.47
N SER A 476 21.42 3.08 -84.20
CA SER A 476 21.05 4.08 -85.20
C SER A 476 22.02 4.11 -86.38
N THR A 477 23.33 4.02 -86.12
CA THR A 477 24.34 3.93 -87.19
C THR A 477 24.16 2.67 -88.02
N ALA A 478 23.96 1.51 -87.40
CA ALA A 478 23.74 0.25 -88.12
C ALA A 478 22.48 0.30 -89.00
N GLN A 479 21.39 0.89 -88.50
CA GLN A 479 20.17 1.14 -89.29
C GLN A 479 20.44 2.06 -90.49
N SER A 480 21.23 3.11 -90.32
CA SER A 480 21.61 4.02 -91.41
C SER A 480 22.45 3.30 -92.49
N MET A 481 23.36 2.41 -92.07
CA MET A 481 24.20 1.63 -92.99
C MET A 481 23.38 0.62 -93.79
N GLN A 482 22.33 0.04 -93.22
CA GLN A 482 21.37 -0.80 -93.96
C GLN A 482 20.73 -0.03 -95.12
N GLY A 483 20.35 1.24 -94.90
CA GLY A 483 19.84 2.11 -95.96
C GLY A 483 20.88 2.36 -97.06
N VAL A 484 22.14 2.62 -96.69
CA VAL A 484 23.24 2.82 -97.65
C VAL A 484 23.52 1.55 -98.45
N LEU A 485 23.58 0.38 -97.80
CA LEU A 485 23.83 -0.89 -98.48
C LEU A 485 22.72 -1.26 -99.47
N LEU A 486 21.45 -0.94 -99.14
CA LEU A 486 20.34 -1.10 -100.09
C LEU A 486 20.52 -0.19 -101.31
N VAL A 487 20.90 1.07 -101.12
CA VAL A 487 21.13 2.03 -102.21
C VAL A 487 22.33 1.61 -103.07
N VAL A 488 23.45 1.23 -102.45
CA VAL A 488 24.65 0.75 -103.15
C VAL A 488 24.34 -0.55 -103.91
N GLY A 489 23.63 -1.49 -103.30
CA GLY A 489 23.19 -2.72 -103.95
C GLY A 489 22.31 -2.45 -105.17
N LEU A 490 21.40 -1.47 -105.07
CA LEU A 490 20.55 -1.06 -106.19
C LEU A 490 21.35 -0.39 -107.31
N VAL A 491 22.31 0.49 -106.97
CA VAL A 491 23.20 1.15 -107.96
C VAL A 491 24.10 0.13 -108.66
N VAL A 492 24.72 -0.79 -107.92
CA VAL A 492 25.56 -1.85 -108.49
C VAL A 492 24.72 -2.79 -109.37
N GLY A 493 23.52 -3.16 -108.92
CA GLY A 493 22.57 -3.95 -109.71
C GLY A 493 22.20 -3.27 -111.04
N LEU A 494 21.90 -1.96 -111.01
CA LEU A 494 21.64 -1.16 -112.22
C LEU A 494 22.88 -1.06 -113.13
N ALA A 495 24.07 -0.87 -112.57
CA ALA A 495 25.32 -0.78 -113.35
C ALA A 495 25.67 -2.12 -114.03
N ILE A 496 25.55 -3.24 -113.31
CA ILE A 496 25.72 -4.58 -113.88
C ILE A 496 24.67 -4.83 -114.96
N GLY A 497 23.40 -4.49 -114.71
CA GLY A 497 22.32 -4.59 -115.69
C GLY A 497 22.60 -3.79 -116.96
N TYR A 498 23.10 -2.55 -116.83
CA TYR A 498 23.50 -1.71 -117.96
C TYR A 498 24.65 -2.33 -118.76
N PHE A 499 25.73 -2.78 -118.11
CA PHE A 499 26.89 -3.36 -118.78
C PHE A 499 26.58 -4.71 -119.45
N VAL A 500 25.80 -5.59 -118.80
CA VAL A 500 25.37 -6.87 -119.38
C VAL A 500 24.41 -6.65 -120.56
N GLY A 501 23.48 -5.69 -120.44
CA GLY A 501 22.60 -5.29 -121.54
C GLY A 501 23.35 -4.69 -122.72
N ALA A 502 24.35 -3.83 -122.46
CA ALA A 502 25.19 -3.25 -123.49
C ALA A 502 26.05 -4.30 -124.22
N ARG A 503 26.53 -5.34 -123.52
CA ARG A 503 27.28 -6.46 -124.12
C ARG A 503 26.41 -7.30 -125.05
N LYS A 504 25.19 -7.67 -124.64
CA LYS A 504 24.24 -8.40 -125.51
C LYS A 504 23.89 -7.63 -126.78
N LYS A 505 23.77 -6.30 -126.70
CA LYS A 505 23.44 -5.46 -127.87
C LYS A 505 24.57 -5.35 -128.89
N LYS A 506 25.81 -5.67 -128.50
CA LYS A 506 26.99 -5.66 -129.36
C LYS A 506 27.23 -7.01 -130.06
N GLU A 507 26.64 -8.09 -129.55
CA GLU A 507 26.68 -9.43 -130.16
C GLU A 507 25.48 -9.71 -131.09
N SER A 508 24.50 -8.80 -131.18
CA SER A 508 23.27 -8.99 -131.97
C SER A 508 23.08 -8.02 -133.14
N LYS A 509 24.17 -7.49 -133.73
CA LYS A 509 24.09 -6.69 -134.96
C LYS A 509 25.12 -7.12 -135.98
#